data_AF-A0A7S0Z0L7-F1
#
_entry.id   AF-A0A7S0Z0L7-F1
#
_cell.length_a   1.000
_cell.length_b   1.000
_cell.length_c   1.000
_cell.angle_alpha   90.00
_cell.angle_beta   90.00
_cell.angle_gamma   90.00
#
_symmetry.space_group_name_H-M   'P 1'
#
loop_
_entity.id
_entity.type
_entity.pdbx_description
1 polymer ?
#
loop_
_entity_poly.entity_id
_entity_poly.type
_entity_poly.pdbx_seq_one_letter_code
_entity_poly.pdbx_strand_id
1 'polypeptide(L)'
;GEVLNINILVFGLDRYQRVLQDTGGRMSEFVNPKYADGSKTAFKKPARLECMMQDFPLLLPPDASVGFTQLDRWLCFSPVKNRLADAAAKAASGLPPECAGTAEADAMRMNARILSMSGVSIPLEGSRGTYGGVPLSFPPLVMLLPSFGTGLTDINSRIGPDADVEVSGRSALLLEGEVNVEGRLHLDGALEIRAVSGASVTVRSLTVRNDGWAVRAATQQEQDDDEMVRMRGYKVDKKETRVFVFDTPGEFVIDE
;
A
#
# COMPACT_ATOMS: atom_id res chain seq x y z
N GLY A 1 -12.28 14.30 -15.08
CA GLY A 1 -11.16 14.09 -14.15
C GLY A 1 -9.89 14.20 -14.93
N GLU A 2 -8.88 14.90 -14.41
CA GLU A 2 -7.56 14.93 -15.04
C GLU A 2 -6.92 13.53 -14.99
N VAL A 3 -6.42 13.05 -16.12
CA VAL A 3 -5.65 11.80 -16.20
C VAL A 3 -4.21 12.12 -15.82
N LEU A 4 -3.72 11.51 -14.75
CA LEU A 4 -2.34 11.67 -14.29
C LEU A 4 -1.48 10.49 -14.76
N ASN A 5 -0.34 10.76 -15.40
CA ASN A 5 0.68 9.73 -15.60
C ASN A 5 1.39 9.45 -14.27
N ILE A 6 1.23 8.23 -13.74
CA ILE A 6 1.81 7.78 -12.47
C ILE A 6 3.23 7.20 -12.62
N ASN A 7 3.80 7.23 -13.82
CA ASN A 7 5.14 6.75 -14.13
C ASN A 7 5.37 5.24 -13.88
N ILE A 8 4.29 4.44 -13.97
CA ILE A 8 4.37 2.99 -14.18
C ILE A 8 4.41 2.76 -15.69
N LEU A 9 5.60 2.43 -16.22
CA LEU A 9 5.84 2.30 -17.65
C LEU A 9 6.02 0.82 -18.01
N VAL A 10 5.23 0.34 -18.98
CA VAL A 10 5.27 -1.03 -19.48
C VAL A 10 5.70 -1.01 -20.94
N PHE A 11 6.73 -1.79 -21.27
CA PHE A 11 7.33 -1.79 -22.60
C PHE A 11 7.36 -3.18 -23.21
N GLY A 12 7.16 -3.28 -24.52
CA GLY A 12 7.55 -4.46 -25.27
C GLY A 12 9.08 -4.53 -25.34
N LEU A 13 9.66 -5.61 -24.81
CA LEU A 13 11.11 -5.73 -24.58
C LEU A 13 11.93 -5.52 -25.86
N ASP A 14 11.55 -6.17 -26.98
CA ASP A 14 12.26 -6.06 -28.26
C ASP A 14 12.28 -4.63 -28.81
N ARG A 15 11.21 -3.86 -28.55
CA ARG A 15 11.13 -2.47 -28.97
C ARG A 15 11.99 -1.60 -28.08
N TYR A 16 11.90 -1.79 -26.76
CA TYR A 16 12.71 -1.08 -25.79
C TYR A 16 14.21 -1.27 -26.07
N GLN A 17 14.63 -2.52 -26.32
CA GLN A 17 16.03 -2.84 -26.62
C GLN A 17 16.53 -2.14 -27.89
N ARG A 18 15.75 -2.14 -28.98
CA ARG A 18 16.13 -1.46 -30.22
C ARG A 18 16.33 0.04 -30.01
N VAL A 19 15.37 0.71 -29.37
CA VAL A 19 15.47 2.14 -29.07
C VAL A 19 16.68 2.42 -28.18
N LEU A 20 16.94 1.57 -27.18
CA LEU A 20 18.10 1.69 -26.31
C LEU A 20 19.43 1.58 -27.09
N GLN A 21 19.52 0.64 -28.04
CA GLN A 21 20.68 0.48 -28.91
C GLN A 21 20.87 1.67 -29.86
N ASP A 22 19.79 2.12 -30.49
CA ASP A 22 19.82 3.22 -31.48
C ASP A 22 20.19 4.56 -30.84
N THR A 23 19.68 4.82 -29.63
CA THR A 23 19.91 6.09 -28.91
C THR A 23 21.12 6.06 -27.98
N GLY A 24 21.67 4.87 -27.70
CA GLY A 24 22.64 4.66 -26.62
C GLY A 24 22.09 5.03 -25.23
N GLY A 25 20.77 4.96 -25.06
CA GLY A 25 20.06 5.34 -23.82
C GLY A 25 19.87 6.84 -23.62
N ARG A 26 20.11 7.66 -24.64
CA ARG A 26 19.91 9.12 -24.55
C ARG A 26 18.44 9.48 -24.69
N MET A 27 17.99 10.38 -23.81
CA MET A 27 16.65 10.96 -23.79
C MET A 27 16.72 12.46 -24.10
N SER A 28 15.61 13.06 -24.49
CA SER A 28 15.51 14.52 -24.59
C SER A 28 15.76 15.18 -23.24
N GLU A 29 16.55 16.26 -23.25
CA GLU A 29 16.93 16.99 -22.05
C GLU A 29 16.14 18.30 -21.93
N PHE A 30 15.93 18.73 -20.69
CA PHE A 30 15.33 20.02 -20.35
C PHE A 30 16.01 20.61 -19.11
N VAL A 31 15.65 21.85 -18.76
CA VAL A 31 16.12 22.52 -17.55
C VAL A 31 14.93 23.15 -16.82
N ASN A 32 14.83 22.98 -15.50
CA ASN A 32 13.76 23.54 -14.67
C ASN A 32 14.33 24.42 -13.53
N PRO A 33 14.89 25.60 -13.85
CA PRO A 33 15.55 26.45 -12.87
C PRO A 33 14.55 26.95 -11.81
N LYS A 34 14.94 26.86 -10.53
CA LYS A 34 14.20 27.50 -9.43
C LYS A 34 14.79 28.88 -9.19
N TYR A 35 14.02 29.92 -9.46
CA TYR A 35 14.44 31.31 -9.29
C TYR A 35 14.24 31.81 -7.86
N ALA A 36 15.08 32.75 -7.43
CA ALA A 36 15.01 33.35 -6.09
C ALA A 36 13.71 34.15 -5.89
N ASP A 37 13.24 34.80 -6.97
CA ASP A 37 12.05 35.62 -7.00
C ASP A 37 11.43 35.66 -8.42
N GLY A 38 10.39 36.48 -8.59
CA GLY A 38 9.69 36.65 -9.85
C GLY A 38 10.48 37.33 -10.97
N SER A 39 11.64 37.96 -10.68
CA SER A 39 12.48 38.60 -11.70
C SER A 39 13.17 37.58 -12.61
N LYS A 40 13.34 36.35 -12.12
CA LYS A 40 14.02 35.24 -12.80
C LYS A 40 15.47 35.55 -13.23
N THR A 41 16.15 36.46 -12.53
CA THR A 41 17.53 36.85 -12.83
C THR A 41 18.58 36.10 -12.01
N ALA A 42 18.18 35.53 -10.86
CA ALA A 42 19.05 34.77 -9.98
C ALA A 42 18.42 33.41 -9.63
N PHE A 43 19.24 32.36 -9.62
CA PHE A 43 18.81 31.04 -9.18
C PHE A 43 18.78 30.96 -7.65
N LYS A 44 17.72 30.34 -7.11
CA LYS A 44 17.59 30.02 -5.68
C LYS A 44 18.54 28.87 -5.27
N LYS A 45 18.82 27.97 -6.22
CA LYS A 45 19.74 26.83 -6.10
C LYS A 45 20.34 26.55 -7.49
N PRO A 46 21.57 25.99 -7.60
CA PRO A 46 22.14 25.60 -8.89
C PRO A 46 21.17 24.74 -9.71
N ALA A 47 21.03 25.06 -11.00
CA ALA A 47 20.23 24.31 -11.95
C ALA A 47 21.10 23.31 -12.74
N ARG A 48 20.49 22.25 -13.26
CA ARG A 48 21.14 21.18 -14.01
C ARG A 48 20.24 20.72 -15.15
N LEU A 49 20.81 20.06 -16.15
CA LEU A 49 20.04 19.33 -17.14
C LEU A 49 19.32 18.16 -16.49
N GLU A 50 18.11 17.92 -16.93
CA GLU A 50 17.22 16.85 -16.49
C GLU A 50 16.64 16.16 -17.72
N CYS A 51 16.25 14.90 -17.59
CA CYS A 51 15.48 14.19 -18.61
C CYS A 51 14.37 13.40 -17.91
N MET A 52 13.30 13.07 -18.63
CA MET A 52 12.18 12.30 -18.07
C MET A 52 12.13 10.91 -18.70
N MET A 53 12.06 9.88 -17.86
CA MET A 53 11.95 8.49 -18.35
C MET A 53 10.66 8.27 -19.16
N GLN A 54 9.58 8.99 -18.84
CA GLN A 54 8.32 8.89 -19.57
C GLN A 54 8.33 9.60 -20.94
N ASP A 55 9.41 10.30 -21.31
CA ASP A 55 9.57 10.85 -22.65
C ASP A 55 9.95 9.78 -23.68
N PHE A 56 10.11 8.52 -23.25
CA PHE A 56 10.46 7.39 -24.11
C PHE A 56 9.59 7.29 -25.39
N PRO A 57 8.27 7.53 -25.35
CA PRO A 57 7.45 7.52 -26.57
C PRO A 57 7.90 8.50 -27.65
N LEU A 58 8.59 9.59 -27.30
CA LEU A 58 9.12 10.56 -28.27
C LEU A 58 10.28 10.01 -29.10
N LEU A 59 10.89 8.90 -28.67
CA LEU A 59 11.96 8.20 -29.39
C LEU A 59 11.42 7.14 -30.36
N LEU A 60 10.11 6.89 -30.35
CA LEU A 60 9.48 5.85 -31.16
C LEU A 60 9.16 6.38 -32.56
N PRO A 61 9.15 5.51 -33.60
CA PRO A 61 8.73 5.91 -34.93
C PRO A 61 7.24 6.31 -34.93
N PRO A 62 6.77 7.15 -35.88
CA PRO A 62 5.40 7.66 -35.88
C PRO A 62 4.28 6.60 -35.96
N ASP A 63 4.59 5.41 -36.47
CA ASP A 63 3.68 4.26 -36.59
C ASP A 63 3.70 3.34 -35.35
N ALA A 64 4.51 3.68 -34.34
CA ALA A 64 4.59 2.92 -33.10
C ALA A 64 3.28 2.99 -32.31
N SER A 65 2.72 1.83 -31.97
CA SER A 65 1.64 1.74 -30.99
C SER A 65 2.12 2.21 -29.60
N VAL A 66 1.48 3.25 -29.09
CA VAL A 66 1.64 3.80 -27.74
C VAL A 66 0.25 4.00 -27.16
N GLY A 67 0.05 3.65 -25.89
CA GLY A 67 -1.25 3.76 -25.23
C GLY A 67 -1.11 3.97 -23.74
N PHE A 68 -2.25 4.16 -23.09
CA PHE A 68 -2.36 4.37 -21.65
C PHE A 68 -3.43 3.43 -21.09
N THR A 69 -3.15 2.83 -19.94
CA THR A 69 -4.15 2.06 -19.17
C THR A 69 -4.60 2.91 -18.00
N GLN A 70 -5.87 3.29 -17.97
CA GLN A 70 -6.45 4.00 -16.85
C GLN A 70 -6.94 2.99 -15.81
N LEU A 71 -6.50 3.18 -14.57
CA LEU A 71 -6.90 2.38 -13.42
C LEU A 71 -7.48 3.30 -12.35
N ASP A 72 -8.33 2.75 -11.49
CA ASP A 72 -8.80 3.50 -10.33
C ASP A 72 -7.64 3.83 -9.39
N ARG A 73 -7.64 5.06 -8.85
CA ARG A 73 -6.58 5.56 -7.97
C ARG A 73 -6.28 4.62 -6.80
N TRP A 74 -7.32 4.05 -6.18
CA TRP A 74 -7.17 3.18 -5.00
C TRP A 74 -6.34 1.92 -5.28
N LEU A 75 -6.27 1.49 -6.54
CA LEU A 75 -5.54 0.29 -6.96
C LEU A 75 -4.10 0.60 -7.38
N CYS A 76 -3.83 1.79 -7.90
CA CYS A 76 -2.60 2.07 -8.63
C CYS A 76 -1.77 3.25 -8.12
N PHE A 77 -2.24 4.02 -7.12
CA PHE A 77 -1.56 5.27 -6.77
C PHE A 77 -1.63 5.64 -5.28
N SER A 78 -0.63 5.16 -4.54
CA SER A 78 -0.42 5.44 -3.11
C SER A 78 1.00 5.96 -2.82
N PRO A 79 1.40 7.12 -3.37
CA PRO A 79 2.77 7.61 -3.27
C PRO A 79 3.11 8.15 -1.87
N VAL A 80 4.38 7.99 -1.48
CA VAL A 80 5.00 8.65 -0.33
C VAL A 80 6.00 9.68 -0.85
N LYS A 81 5.56 10.94 -0.99
CA LYS A 81 6.40 12.02 -1.56
C LYS A 81 6.42 13.32 -0.76
N ASN A 82 5.53 13.46 0.21
CA ASN A 82 5.50 14.63 1.09
C ASN A 82 5.87 14.22 2.52
N ARG A 83 6.73 15.01 3.17
CA ARG A 83 6.92 14.94 4.62
C ARG A 83 5.63 15.34 5.34
N LEU A 84 5.48 14.91 6.58
CA LEU A 84 4.24 15.05 7.37
C LEU A 84 3.71 16.51 7.42
N ALA A 85 4.58 17.49 7.66
CA ALA A 85 4.16 18.90 7.70
C ALA A 85 3.61 19.44 6.37
N ASP A 86 4.23 19.07 5.24
CA ASP A 86 3.76 19.49 3.91
C ASP A 86 2.47 18.75 3.54
N ALA A 87 2.35 17.48 3.96
CA ALA A 87 1.15 16.69 3.79
C ALA A 87 -0.03 17.27 4.57
N ALA A 88 0.18 17.73 5.80
CA ALA A 88 -0.83 18.41 6.60
C ALA A 88 -1.28 19.73 5.95
N ALA A 89 -0.34 20.53 5.44
CA ALA A 89 -0.67 21.77 4.72
C ALA A 89 -1.48 21.51 3.43
N LYS A 90 -1.13 20.45 2.68
CA LYS A 90 -1.91 19.98 1.52
C LYS A 90 -3.32 19.54 1.92
N ALA A 91 -3.44 18.72 2.96
CA ALA A 91 -4.72 18.25 3.47
C ALA A 91 -5.65 19.40 3.86
N ALA A 92 -5.12 20.39 4.59
CA ALA A 92 -5.85 21.59 4.99
C ALA A 92 -6.33 22.43 3.78
N SER A 93 -5.65 22.32 2.64
CA SER A 93 -6.01 22.99 1.39
C SER A 93 -6.88 22.11 0.46
N GLY A 94 -7.37 20.96 0.94
CA GLY A 94 -8.18 20.02 0.15
C GLY A 94 -7.39 19.22 -0.89
N LEU A 95 -6.06 19.20 -0.81
CA LEU A 95 -5.20 18.45 -1.72
C LEU A 95 -4.80 17.08 -1.12
N PRO A 96 -4.53 16.06 -1.96
CA PRO A 96 -4.04 14.76 -1.50
C PRO A 96 -2.74 14.89 -0.66
N PRO A 97 -2.69 14.34 0.57
CA PRO A 97 -1.53 14.48 1.45
C PRO A 97 -0.30 13.70 0.97
N GLU A 98 -0.49 12.48 0.43
CA GLU A 98 0.56 11.67 -0.23
C GLU A 98 1.86 11.54 0.59
N CYS A 99 1.68 11.17 1.86
CA CYS A 99 2.73 10.89 2.85
C CYS A 99 2.70 9.42 3.29
N ALA A 100 3.60 9.03 4.20
CA ALA A 100 3.71 7.66 4.69
C ALA A 100 2.39 7.18 5.32
N GLY A 101 1.75 8.02 6.14
CA GLY A 101 0.49 7.64 6.80
C GLY A 101 -0.67 7.40 5.82
N THR A 102 -0.77 8.19 4.74
CA THR A 102 -1.77 7.94 3.70
C THR A 102 -1.50 6.66 2.92
N ALA A 103 -0.23 6.38 2.59
CA ALA A 103 0.12 5.17 1.83
C ALA A 103 -0.15 3.89 2.63
N GLU A 104 0.13 3.89 3.93
CA GLU A 104 -0.20 2.78 4.83
C GLU A 104 -1.71 2.56 4.95
N ALA A 105 -2.49 3.64 5.10
CA ALA A 105 -3.95 3.56 5.12
C ALA A 105 -4.52 3.04 3.80
N ASP A 106 -3.94 3.44 2.67
CA ASP A 106 -4.32 2.94 1.34
C ASP A 106 -4.01 1.45 1.19
N ALA A 107 -2.86 0.98 1.66
CA ALA A 107 -2.51 -0.45 1.64
C ALA A 107 -3.48 -1.30 2.47
N MET A 108 -3.81 -0.87 3.70
CA MET A 108 -4.78 -1.56 4.54
C MET A 108 -6.18 -1.60 3.90
N ARG A 109 -6.59 -0.49 3.27
CA ARG A 109 -7.87 -0.40 2.56
C ARG A 109 -7.90 -1.28 1.32
N MET A 110 -6.80 -1.35 0.57
CA MET A 110 -6.68 -2.25 -0.57
C MET A 110 -6.82 -3.72 -0.11
N ASN A 111 -6.12 -4.11 0.96
CA ASN A 111 -6.20 -5.46 1.51
C ASN A 111 -7.61 -5.82 1.99
N ALA A 112 -8.27 -4.92 2.73
CA ALA A 112 -9.65 -5.12 3.17
C ALA A 112 -10.62 -5.24 1.98
N ARG A 113 -10.41 -4.45 0.92
CA ARG A 113 -11.22 -4.52 -0.31
C ARG A 113 -11.00 -5.82 -1.06
N ILE A 114 -9.77 -6.31 -1.17
CA ILE A 114 -9.50 -7.60 -1.83
C ILE A 114 -10.18 -8.73 -1.04
N LEU A 115 -10.03 -8.77 0.29
CA LEU A 115 -10.73 -9.77 1.13
C LEU A 115 -12.26 -9.69 0.95
N SER A 116 -12.83 -8.49 0.91
CA SER A 116 -14.26 -8.30 0.64
C SER A 116 -14.67 -8.86 -0.73
N MET A 117 -13.85 -8.65 -1.76
CA MET A 117 -14.06 -9.24 -3.09
C MET A 117 -13.89 -10.78 -3.10
N SER A 118 -13.18 -11.34 -2.12
CA SER A 118 -13.01 -12.78 -1.88
C SER A 118 -14.11 -13.41 -1.04
N GLY A 119 -15.19 -12.67 -0.74
CA GLY A 119 -16.34 -13.18 0.02
C GLY A 119 -16.26 -12.97 1.53
N VAL A 120 -15.21 -12.32 2.05
CA VAL A 120 -15.09 -12.01 3.47
C VAL A 120 -16.04 -10.88 3.86
N SER A 121 -16.79 -11.05 4.96
CA SER A 121 -17.55 -9.97 5.59
C SER A 121 -16.60 -9.06 6.36
N ILE A 122 -16.20 -7.95 5.73
CA ILE A 122 -15.26 -6.97 6.29
C ILE A 122 -15.67 -5.55 5.90
N PRO A 123 -15.70 -4.57 6.83
CA PRO A 123 -16.03 -3.19 6.49
C PRO A 123 -14.87 -2.50 5.78
N LEU A 124 -15.19 -1.68 4.78
CA LEU A 124 -14.21 -0.87 4.02
C LEU A 124 -13.96 0.52 4.62
N GLU A 125 -14.76 0.88 5.61
CA GLU A 125 -14.58 2.05 6.45
C GLU A 125 -14.33 1.61 7.89
N GLY A 126 -13.71 2.49 8.68
CA GLY A 126 -13.49 2.22 10.09
C GLY A 126 -13.10 3.49 10.84
N SER A 127 -12.17 3.35 11.77
CA SER A 127 -11.70 4.46 12.60
C SER A 127 -11.24 5.65 11.75
N ARG A 128 -11.56 6.86 12.21
CA ARG A 128 -11.14 8.12 11.60
C ARG A 128 -10.41 8.94 12.65
N GLY A 129 -9.34 9.61 12.25
CA GLY A 129 -8.54 10.43 13.16
C GLY A 129 -7.67 11.42 12.41
N THR A 130 -7.08 12.35 13.15
CA THR A 130 -6.08 13.28 12.61
C THR A 130 -4.74 12.95 13.23
N TYR A 131 -3.74 12.70 12.40
CA TYR A 131 -2.42 12.21 12.79
C TYR A 131 -1.36 13.11 12.17
N GLY A 132 -0.65 13.87 13.02
CA GLY A 132 0.29 14.87 12.52
C GLY A 132 -0.35 15.95 11.64
N GLY A 133 -1.62 16.28 11.88
CA GLY A 133 -2.39 17.23 11.05
C GLY A 133 -2.95 16.64 9.76
N VAL A 134 -2.76 15.34 9.49
CA VAL A 134 -3.33 14.65 8.32
C VAL A 134 -4.57 13.86 8.75
N PRO A 135 -5.75 14.09 8.14
CA PRO A 135 -6.92 13.27 8.38
C PRO A 135 -6.73 11.90 7.71
N LEU A 136 -6.79 10.83 8.50
CA LEU A 136 -6.70 9.44 8.03
C LEU A 136 -7.93 8.66 8.46
N SER A 137 -8.26 7.65 7.67
CA SER A 137 -9.26 6.64 8.02
C SER A 137 -8.67 5.27 7.79
N PHE A 138 -8.87 4.38 8.75
CA PHE A 138 -8.43 3.00 8.71
C PHE A 138 -9.66 2.09 8.75
N PRO A 139 -9.84 1.19 7.76
CA PRO A 139 -10.65 -0.01 7.96
C PRO A 139 -9.93 -0.95 8.95
N PRO A 140 -10.37 -2.20 9.14
CA PRO A 140 -9.57 -3.16 9.90
C PRO A 140 -8.13 -3.18 9.39
N LEU A 141 -7.17 -3.31 10.32
CA LEU A 141 -5.74 -3.26 10.00
C LEU A 141 -5.32 -4.60 9.38
N VAL A 142 -5.56 -4.75 8.08
CA VAL A 142 -5.26 -5.97 7.33
C VAL A 142 -3.89 -5.88 6.68
N MET A 143 -3.03 -6.85 6.98
CA MET A 143 -1.72 -7.05 6.38
C MET A 143 -1.66 -8.43 5.73
N LEU A 144 -1.78 -8.48 4.42
CA LEU A 144 -1.57 -9.69 3.62
C LEU A 144 -0.12 -9.68 3.15
N LEU A 145 0.71 -10.58 3.65
CA LEU A 145 2.11 -10.63 3.22
C LEU A 145 2.23 -11.36 1.86
N PRO A 146 3.28 -11.07 1.06
CA PRO A 146 3.36 -11.61 -0.30
C PRO A 146 3.29 -13.13 -0.41
N SER A 147 3.72 -13.86 0.61
CA SER A 147 3.64 -15.33 0.67
C SER A 147 2.22 -15.88 0.87
N PHE A 148 1.29 -15.05 1.36
CA PHE A 148 -0.15 -15.37 1.40
C PHE A 148 -0.80 -15.20 0.02
N GLY A 149 -0.52 -14.07 -0.64
CA GLY A 149 -0.98 -13.78 -1.99
C GLY A 149 -0.70 -12.33 -2.40
N THR A 150 -0.53 -12.09 -3.70
CA THR A 150 -0.20 -10.75 -4.25
C THR A 150 -1.32 -10.14 -5.10
N GLY A 151 -2.30 -10.95 -5.51
CA GLY A 151 -3.46 -10.51 -6.27
C GLY A 151 -4.75 -11.18 -5.83
N LEU A 152 -5.86 -10.73 -6.43
CA LEU A 152 -7.21 -11.24 -6.13
C LEU A 152 -7.32 -12.76 -6.38
N THR A 153 -6.70 -13.28 -7.44
CA THR A 153 -6.73 -14.73 -7.74
C THR A 153 -6.06 -15.54 -6.64
N ASP A 154 -4.88 -15.12 -6.19
CA ASP A 154 -4.16 -15.79 -5.10
C ASP A 154 -5.01 -15.78 -3.83
N ILE A 155 -5.51 -14.61 -3.45
CA ILE A 155 -6.28 -14.43 -2.21
C ILE A 155 -7.62 -15.17 -2.27
N ASN A 156 -8.32 -15.16 -3.41
CA ASN A 156 -9.52 -15.97 -3.62
C ASN A 156 -9.24 -17.46 -3.46
N SER A 157 -8.08 -17.95 -3.90
CA SER A 157 -7.74 -19.37 -3.76
C SER A 157 -7.49 -19.79 -2.30
N ARG A 158 -7.21 -18.83 -1.40
CA ARG A 158 -7.00 -19.05 0.03
C ARG A 158 -8.29 -19.02 0.85
N ILE A 159 -9.39 -18.52 0.29
CA ILE A 159 -10.69 -18.44 0.97
C ILE A 159 -11.64 -19.44 0.32
N GLY A 160 -12.06 -20.44 1.08
CA GLY A 160 -12.96 -21.49 0.62
C GLY A 160 -14.31 -20.92 0.16
N PRO A 161 -14.97 -21.53 -0.84
CA PRO A 161 -16.22 -21.01 -1.40
C PRO A 161 -17.37 -20.96 -0.39
N ASP A 162 -17.35 -21.84 0.61
CA ASP A 162 -18.34 -21.92 1.69
C ASP A 162 -17.80 -21.37 3.04
N ALA A 163 -16.65 -20.69 3.02
CA ALA A 163 -16.03 -20.16 4.23
C ALA A 163 -16.87 -19.02 4.85
N ASP A 164 -17.07 -19.09 6.17
CA ASP A 164 -17.77 -18.09 6.97
C ASP A 164 -16.75 -17.18 7.64
N VAL A 165 -16.30 -16.16 6.91
CA VAL A 165 -15.24 -15.25 7.37
C VAL A 165 -15.81 -13.87 7.69
N GLU A 166 -15.69 -13.46 8.96
CA GLU A 166 -16.09 -12.14 9.45
C GLU A 166 -14.92 -11.45 10.16
N VAL A 167 -14.61 -10.23 9.74
CA VAL A 167 -13.58 -9.38 10.35
C VAL A 167 -14.23 -8.06 10.78
N SER A 168 -14.30 -7.83 12.09
CA SER A 168 -14.90 -6.61 12.64
C SER A 168 -14.12 -5.34 12.25
N GLY A 169 -14.80 -4.18 12.28
CA GLY A 169 -14.22 -2.86 12.00
C GLY A 169 -13.03 -2.43 12.87
N ARG A 170 -12.85 -3.05 14.05
CA ARG A 170 -11.76 -2.76 14.98
C ARG A 170 -10.60 -3.74 14.89
N SER A 171 -10.69 -4.74 14.02
CA SER A 171 -9.77 -5.85 14.01
C SER A 171 -8.42 -5.53 13.37
N ALA A 172 -7.41 -6.31 13.72
CA ALA A 172 -6.13 -6.37 13.03
C ALA A 172 -5.88 -7.81 12.58
N LEU A 173 -5.57 -8.01 11.29
CA LEU A 173 -5.37 -9.33 10.71
C LEU A 173 -4.04 -9.35 9.95
N LEU A 174 -3.16 -10.26 10.31
CA LEU A 174 -1.95 -10.55 9.56
C LEU A 174 -1.97 -11.99 9.07
N LEU A 175 -1.79 -12.18 7.76
CA LEU A 175 -1.67 -13.49 7.14
C LEU A 175 -0.35 -13.58 6.37
N GLU A 176 0.43 -14.60 6.68
CA GLU A 176 1.73 -14.87 6.06
C GLU A 176 1.87 -16.37 5.77
N GLY A 177 2.34 -16.69 4.57
CA GLY A 177 2.53 -18.07 4.12
C GLY A 177 1.25 -18.71 3.59
N GLU A 178 1.29 -20.03 3.44
CA GLU A 178 0.17 -20.83 2.94
C GLU A 178 -0.87 -21.04 4.04
N VAL A 179 -1.79 -20.09 4.14
CA VAL A 179 -2.93 -20.12 5.06
C VAL A 179 -4.21 -20.20 4.23
N ASN A 180 -4.99 -21.26 4.42
CA ASN A 180 -6.26 -21.50 3.77
C ASN A 180 -7.39 -21.41 4.82
N VAL A 181 -8.49 -20.74 4.49
CA VAL A 181 -9.67 -20.65 5.36
C VAL A 181 -10.80 -21.42 4.71
N GLU A 182 -11.11 -22.61 5.21
CA GLU A 182 -12.12 -23.50 4.62
C GLU A 182 -13.46 -23.47 5.36
N GLY A 183 -13.46 -23.07 6.63
CA GLY A 183 -14.67 -23.00 7.44
C GLY A 183 -14.88 -21.63 8.07
N ARG A 184 -15.07 -21.57 9.39
CA ARG A 184 -15.35 -20.32 10.10
C ARG A 184 -14.07 -19.60 10.52
N LEU A 185 -14.01 -18.29 10.28
CA LEU A 185 -13.05 -17.38 10.91
C LEU A 185 -13.77 -16.09 11.32
N HIS A 186 -14.06 -15.94 12.62
CA HIS A 186 -14.70 -14.75 13.17
C HIS A 186 -13.70 -13.97 14.04
N LEU A 187 -13.35 -12.76 13.63
CA LEU A 187 -12.32 -11.94 14.24
C LEU A 187 -12.86 -10.60 14.74
N ASP A 188 -12.89 -10.43 16.06
CA ASP A 188 -13.14 -9.17 16.77
C ASP A 188 -11.97 -8.87 17.74
N GLY A 189 -10.89 -8.33 17.20
CA GLY A 189 -9.61 -8.18 17.91
C GLY A 189 -8.43 -8.29 16.96
N ALA A 190 -7.28 -8.76 17.44
CA ALA A 190 -6.07 -8.96 16.63
C ALA A 190 -5.68 -10.42 16.50
N LEU A 191 -5.36 -10.83 15.27
CA LEU A 191 -4.91 -12.17 14.90
C LEU A 191 -3.72 -12.08 13.93
N GLU A 192 -2.66 -12.82 14.23
CA GLU A 192 -1.57 -13.09 13.31
C GLU A 192 -1.47 -14.60 13.05
N ILE A 193 -1.49 -15.03 11.79
CA ILE A 193 -1.20 -16.40 11.37
C ILE A 193 0.00 -16.36 10.44
N ARG A 194 1.06 -17.09 10.81
CA ARG A 194 2.32 -17.14 10.06
C ARG A 194 2.72 -18.58 9.80
N ALA A 195 2.95 -18.91 8.54
CA ALA A 195 3.44 -20.20 8.09
C ALA A 195 4.75 -20.03 7.31
N VAL A 196 5.78 -20.79 7.68
CA VAL A 196 7.05 -20.83 6.91
C VAL A 196 6.86 -21.54 5.57
N SER A 197 7.83 -21.41 4.68
CA SER A 197 7.83 -22.17 3.42
C SER A 197 7.75 -23.69 3.68
N GLY A 198 6.83 -24.37 3.00
CA GLY A 198 6.56 -25.79 3.18
C GLY A 198 5.59 -26.12 4.33
N ALA A 199 5.11 -25.13 5.07
CA ALA A 199 3.99 -25.27 6.00
C ALA A 199 2.69 -24.83 5.32
N SER A 200 1.64 -25.63 5.45
CA SER A 200 0.29 -25.34 4.98
C SER A 200 -0.66 -25.38 6.18
N VAL A 201 -1.44 -24.31 6.37
CA VAL A 201 -2.32 -24.12 7.52
C VAL A 201 -3.76 -24.01 7.04
N THR A 202 -4.63 -24.87 7.55
CA THR A 202 -6.07 -24.81 7.24
C THR A 202 -6.85 -24.35 8.46
N VAL A 203 -7.56 -23.24 8.35
CA VAL A 203 -8.51 -22.74 9.35
C VAL A 203 -9.89 -23.32 9.07
N ARG A 204 -10.34 -24.23 9.94
CA ARG A 204 -11.68 -24.86 9.87
C ARG A 204 -12.69 -24.18 10.79
N SER A 205 -12.26 -23.85 12.00
CA SER A 205 -13.01 -23.02 12.94
C SER A 205 -12.01 -22.18 13.71
N LEU A 206 -12.26 -20.87 13.81
CA LEU A 206 -11.54 -20.00 14.71
C LEU A 206 -12.42 -18.81 15.06
N THR A 207 -12.66 -18.60 16.35
CA THR A 207 -13.24 -17.35 16.86
C THR A 207 -12.22 -16.65 17.76
N VAL A 208 -11.84 -15.42 17.40
CA VAL A 208 -10.92 -14.60 18.20
C VAL A 208 -11.64 -13.35 18.69
N ARG A 209 -11.69 -13.19 20.01
CA ARG A 209 -12.14 -11.97 20.69
C ARG A 209 -11.09 -11.53 21.69
N ASN A 210 -10.52 -10.35 21.49
CA ASN A 210 -9.45 -9.83 22.36
C ASN A 210 -9.36 -8.29 22.29
N ASP A 211 -8.51 -7.68 23.12
CA ASP A 211 -8.38 -6.22 23.19
C ASP A 211 -7.86 -5.57 21.89
N GLY A 212 -7.27 -6.37 21.00
CA GLY A 212 -6.86 -5.99 19.67
C GLY A 212 -5.82 -4.87 19.64
N TRP A 213 -5.79 -4.14 18.52
CA TRP A 213 -4.87 -3.03 18.31
C TRP A 213 -5.60 -1.69 18.26
N ALA A 214 -4.90 -0.60 18.56
CA ALA A 214 -5.43 0.74 18.49
C ALA A 214 -4.47 1.69 17.78
N VAL A 215 -4.98 2.46 16.82
CA VAL A 215 -4.23 3.53 16.17
C VAL A 215 -4.39 4.83 16.98
N ARG A 216 -3.28 5.46 17.35
CA ARG A 216 -3.28 6.75 18.06
C ARG A 216 -2.28 7.73 17.48
N ALA A 217 -2.51 9.02 17.71
CA ALA A 217 -1.52 10.04 17.40
C ALA A 217 -0.21 9.77 18.15
N ALA A 218 0.90 9.94 17.43
CA ALA A 218 2.22 9.87 18.03
C ALA A 218 2.49 11.16 18.81
N THR A 219 3.10 11.05 19.98
CA THR A 219 3.55 12.22 20.74
C THR A 219 4.73 12.91 20.02
N GLN A 220 5.05 14.14 20.41
CA GLN A 220 6.22 14.83 19.84
C GLN A 220 7.51 14.04 20.12
N GLN A 221 7.69 13.57 21.36
CA GLN A 221 8.85 12.77 21.73
C GLN A 221 8.98 11.51 20.86
N GLU A 222 7.89 10.77 20.64
CA GLU A 222 7.92 9.56 19.80
C GLU A 222 8.26 9.86 18.34
N GLN A 223 7.89 11.04 17.83
CA GLN A 223 8.28 11.48 16.49
C GLN A 223 9.74 11.93 16.45
N ASP A 224 10.27 12.48 17.53
CA ASP A 224 11.67 12.87 17.62
C ASP A 224 12.59 11.64 17.74
N ASP A 225 12.11 10.58 18.38
CA ASP A 225 12.84 9.33 18.64
C ASP A 225 12.86 8.37 17.44
N ASP A 226 11.83 8.37 16.58
CA ASP A 226 11.68 7.41 15.48
C ASP A 226 11.20 8.09 14.18
N GLU A 227 12.07 8.06 13.15
CA GLU A 227 11.78 8.61 11.82
C GLU A 227 10.52 8.01 11.19
N MET A 228 10.30 6.70 11.34
CA MET A 228 9.15 6.01 10.76
C MET A 228 7.85 6.47 11.41
N VAL A 229 7.89 6.75 12.71
CA VAL A 229 6.77 7.36 13.45
C VAL A 229 6.58 8.80 13.02
N ARG A 230 7.67 9.57 12.88
CA ARG A 230 7.64 10.96 12.40
C ARG A 230 7.03 11.13 11.02
N MET A 231 7.36 10.23 10.10
CA MET A 231 6.85 10.31 8.72
C MET A 231 5.35 10.03 8.63
N ARG A 232 4.81 9.18 9.52
CA ARG A 232 3.40 8.75 9.48
C ARG A 232 2.49 9.51 10.46
N GLY A 233 3.02 10.06 11.55
CA GLY A 233 2.29 10.86 12.54
C GLY A 233 1.43 10.07 13.54
N TYR A 234 1.55 8.74 13.56
CA TYR A 234 0.76 7.86 14.42
C TYR A 234 1.55 6.63 14.87
N LYS A 235 1.04 5.94 15.90
CA LYS A 235 1.50 4.62 16.34
C LYS A 235 0.33 3.65 16.44
N VAL A 236 0.67 2.37 16.37
CA VAL A 236 -0.25 1.26 16.61
C VAL A 236 0.11 0.64 17.94
N ASP A 237 -0.78 0.77 18.92
CA ASP A 237 -0.66 0.11 20.21
C ASP A 237 -1.24 -1.30 20.09
N LYS A 238 -0.38 -2.32 20.17
CA LYS A 238 -0.78 -3.73 20.15
C LYS A 238 -1.14 -4.18 21.57
N LYS A 239 -2.40 -4.04 21.97
CA LYS A 239 -2.84 -4.35 23.36
C LYS A 239 -2.89 -5.84 23.63
N GLU A 240 -3.46 -6.59 22.69
CA GLU A 240 -3.53 -8.04 22.72
C GLU A 240 -3.48 -8.59 21.29
N THR A 241 -3.01 -9.82 21.12
CA THR A 241 -2.94 -10.48 19.81
C THR A 241 -2.97 -11.99 19.99
N ARG A 242 -3.88 -12.68 19.30
CA ARG A 242 -3.79 -14.14 19.14
C ARG A 242 -2.78 -14.43 18.02
N VAL A 243 -1.76 -15.22 18.31
CA VAL A 243 -0.69 -15.51 17.36
C VAL A 243 -0.58 -17.01 17.15
N PHE A 244 -0.63 -17.42 15.88
CA PHE A 244 -0.28 -18.77 15.44
C PHE A 244 0.99 -18.70 14.59
N VAL A 245 2.03 -19.41 14.99
CA VAL A 245 3.29 -19.52 14.24
C VAL A 245 3.56 -20.98 13.95
N PHE A 246 3.67 -21.30 12.67
CA PHE A 246 4.04 -22.62 12.16
C PHE A 246 5.43 -22.49 11.56
N ASP A 247 6.44 -22.80 12.36
CA ASP A 247 7.87 -22.59 12.09
C ASP A 247 8.56 -23.81 11.48
N THR A 248 7.81 -24.88 11.22
CA THR A 248 8.29 -26.11 10.60
C THR A 248 7.40 -26.51 9.42
N PRO A 249 7.95 -27.11 8.35
CA PRO A 249 7.15 -27.64 7.25
C PRO A 249 6.16 -28.72 7.73
N GLY A 250 4.98 -28.77 7.13
CA GLY A 250 3.93 -29.70 7.49
C GLY A 250 2.52 -29.19 7.19
N GLU A 251 1.53 -30.05 7.38
CA GLU A 251 0.11 -29.70 7.30
C GLU A 251 -0.43 -29.45 8.71
N PHE A 252 -1.06 -28.30 8.92
CA PHE A 252 -1.58 -27.87 10.20
C PHE A 252 -3.04 -27.47 10.08
N VAL A 253 -3.79 -27.64 11.17
CA VAL A 253 -5.20 -27.28 11.24
C VAL A 253 -5.44 -26.41 12.47
N ILE A 254 -6.18 -25.32 12.29
CA ILE A 254 -6.76 -24.53 13.38
C ILE A 254 -8.26 -24.84 13.42
N ASP A 255 -8.72 -25.37 14.55
CA ASP A 255 -10.11 -25.80 14.77
C ASP A 255 -10.48 -25.52 16.24
N GLU A 256 -10.77 -24.25 16.53
CA GLU A 256 -11.07 -23.67 17.86
C GLU A 256 -12.40 -22.87 17.88
#